data_AF-A0A1G3HIU0-F1
#
_entry.id   AF-A0A1G3HIU0-F1
#
_cell.length_a   1.000
_cell.length_b   1.000
_cell.length_c   1.000
_cell.angle_alpha   90.00
_cell.angle_beta   90.00
_cell.angle_gamma   90.00
#
_symmetry.space_group_name_H-M   'P 1'
#
loop_
_entity.id
_entity.type
_entity.pdbx_description
1 polymer ?
#
loop_
_entity_poly.entity_id
_entity_poly.type
_entity_poly.pdbx_seq_one_letter_code
_entity_poly.pdbx_strand_id
1 'polypeptide(L)'
;MSAPRNKLLARLHCIKKEQGWDDDAYRDILEARSGQRSAADLDDAALARVVAALGGQKPRGAPAENEWAWVNKVDAEKQGFLWKIRRVCINLGIKRGQQVVYAEGVAARIDGHQRYLRMMDATELWKLIGPLERTARYKEGKA
;
A
#
# COMPACT_ATOMS: atom_id res chain seq x y z
N MET A 1 -18.07 -31.28 -16.15
CA MET A 1 -17.33 -30.04 -15.85
C MET A 1 -17.29 -29.86 -14.34
N SER A 2 -16.11 -30.00 -13.72
CA SER A 2 -15.98 -29.99 -12.26
C SER A 2 -16.10 -28.54 -11.74
N ALA A 3 -17.04 -28.26 -10.84
CA ALA A 3 -17.27 -26.97 -10.18
C ALA A 3 -15.99 -26.18 -9.74
N PRO A 4 -14.85 -26.79 -9.35
CA PRO A 4 -13.60 -26.06 -9.09
C PRO A 4 -13.02 -25.32 -10.30
N ARG A 5 -13.12 -25.85 -11.53
CA ARG A 5 -12.52 -25.24 -12.72
C ARG A 5 -13.15 -23.88 -13.04
N ASN A 6 -14.48 -23.80 -12.99
CA ASN A 6 -15.21 -22.56 -13.27
C ASN A 6 -14.87 -21.45 -12.26
N LYS A 7 -14.65 -21.81 -10.98
CA LYS A 7 -14.21 -20.85 -9.95
C LYS A 7 -12.80 -20.30 -10.23
N LEU A 8 -11.88 -21.16 -10.68
CA LEU A 8 -10.53 -20.76 -11.03
C LEU A 8 -10.51 -19.87 -12.27
N LEU A 9 -11.27 -20.20 -13.31
CA LEU A 9 -11.44 -19.35 -14.49
C LEU A 9 -12.03 -17.98 -14.12
N ALA A 10 -13.09 -17.97 -13.30
CA ALA A 10 -13.68 -16.72 -12.81
C ALA A 10 -12.66 -15.87 -12.03
N ARG A 11 -11.86 -16.49 -11.16
CA ARG A 11 -10.79 -15.79 -10.42
C ARG A 11 -9.74 -15.22 -11.36
N LEU A 12 -9.33 -15.96 -12.39
CA LEU A 12 -8.38 -15.52 -13.40
C LEU A 12 -8.89 -14.30 -14.18
N HIS A 13 -10.18 -14.30 -14.56
CA HIS A 13 -10.82 -13.14 -15.18
C HIS A 13 -10.94 -11.94 -14.24
N CYS A 14 -11.23 -12.15 -12.95
CA CYS A 14 -11.17 -11.09 -11.94
C CYS A 14 -9.77 -10.48 -11.86
N ILE A 15 -8.72 -11.30 -11.81
CA ILE A 15 -7.34 -10.82 -11.77
C ILE A 15 -6.99 -10.02 -13.02
N LYS A 16 -7.37 -10.49 -14.22
CA LYS A 16 -7.18 -9.74 -15.47
C LYS A 16 -7.80 -8.33 -15.37
N LYS A 17 -9.03 -8.25 -14.85
CA LYS A 17 -9.74 -6.97 -14.66
C LYS A 17 -9.07 -6.10 -13.60
N GLU A 18 -8.69 -6.68 -12.46
CA GLU A 18 -7.99 -6.00 -11.36
C GLU A 18 -6.63 -5.44 -11.80
N GLN A 19 -5.95 -6.10 -12.73
CA GLN A 19 -4.67 -5.66 -13.27
C GLN A 19 -4.80 -4.74 -14.50
N GLY A 20 -5.99 -4.63 -15.06
CA GLY A 20 -6.25 -3.82 -16.25
C GLY A 20 -5.47 -4.30 -17.46
N TRP A 21 -5.31 -5.62 -17.62
CA TRP A 21 -4.69 -6.19 -18.81
C TRP A 21 -5.67 -6.25 -19.97
N ASP A 22 -5.20 -5.86 -21.15
CA ASP A 22 -5.90 -6.14 -22.40
C ASP A 22 -5.82 -7.64 -22.75
N ASP A 23 -6.49 -8.02 -23.83
CA ASP A 23 -6.59 -9.41 -24.26
C ASP A 23 -5.23 -9.99 -24.69
N ASP A 24 -4.38 -9.20 -25.33
CA ASP A 24 -3.09 -9.68 -25.85
C ASP A 24 -2.07 -9.84 -24.72
N ALA A 25 -1.96 -8.84 -23.83
CA ALA A 25 -1.15 -8.93 -22.62
C ALA A 25 -1.58 -10.11 -21.75
N TYR A 26 -2.89 -10.37 -21.64
CA TYR A 26 -3.40 -11.53 -20.92
C TYR A 26 -2.95 -12.85 -21.57
N ARG A 27 -3.04 -12.98 -22.89
CA ARG A 27 -2.59 -14.19 -23.62
C ARG A 27 -1.09 -14.43 -23.47
N ASP A 28 -0.28 -13.38 -23.54
CA ASP A 28 1.16 -13.48 -23.40
C ASP A 28 1.57 -13.87 -21.97
N ILE A 29 0.86 -13.38 -20.95
CA ILE A 29 1.08 -13.78 -19.54
C ILE A 29 0.72 -15.25 -19.32
N LEU A 30 -0.33 -15.75 -19.97
CA LEU A 30 -0.67 -17.17 -19.92
C LEU A 30 0.41 -18.00 -20.59
N GLU A 31 0.82 -17.64 -21.82
CA GLU A 31 1.85 -18.36 -22.56
C GLU A 31 3.18 -18.42 -21.80
N ALA A 32 3.62 -17.31 -21.22
CA ALA A 32 4.85 -17.26 -20.45
C ALA A 32 4.83 -18.17 -19.20
N ARG A 33 3.66 -18.46 -18.63
CA ARG A 33 3.52 -19.22 -17.37
C ARG A 33 3.08 -20.67 -17.55
N SER A 34 2.37 -20.97 -18.63
CA SER A 34 1.81 -22.30 -18.87
C SER A 34 2.18 -22.88 -20.25
N GLY A 35 2.77 -22.08 -21.13
CA GLY A 35 2.99 -22.43 -22.53
C GLY A 35 1.72 -22.37 -23.39
N GLN A 36 0.58 -21.98 -22.81
CA GLN A 36 -0.71 -21.92 -23.52
C GLN A 36 -1.22 -20.50 -23.62
N ARG A 37 -1.72 -20.10 -24.80
CA ARG A 37 -2.28 -18.76 -25.04
C ARG A 37 -3.74 -18.62 -24.58
N SER A 38 -4.38 -19.70 -24.14
CA SER A 38 -5.79 -19.72 -23.76
C SER A 38 -6.01 -20.38 -22.41
N ALA A 39 -6.85 -19.77 -21.57
CA ALA A 39 -7.26 -20.36 -20.30
C ALA A 39 -8.16 -21.59 -20.48
N ALA A 40 -8.81 -21.73 -21.64
CA ALA A 40 -9.61 -22.91 -21.96
C ALA A 40 -8.75 -24.17 -22.17
N ASP A 41 -7.52 -23.98 -22.68
CA ASP A 41 -6.58 -25.05 -23.04
C ASP A 41 -5.69 -25.47 -21.85
N LEU A 42 -5.80 -24.78 -20.71
CA LEU A 42 -5.12 -25.16 -19.47
C LEU A 42 -5.76 -26.41 -18.86
N ASP A 43 -4.96 -27.39 -18.47
CA ASP A 43 -5.42 -28.42 -17.55
C ASP A 43 -5.73 -27.83 -16.14
N ASP A 44 -6.48 -28.56 -15.32
CA ASP A 44 -6.92 -28.07 -14.00
C ASP A 44 -5.74 -27.75 -13.06
N ALA A 45 -4.62 -28.47 -13.17
CA ALA A 45 -3.43 -28.25 -12.34
C ALA A 45 -2.64 -27.02 -12.79
N ALA A 46 -2.49 -26.81 -14.09
CA ALA A 46 -1.89 -25.63 -14.70
C ALA A 46 -2.73 -24.38 -14.39
N LEU A 47 -4.05 -24.48 -14.48
CA LEU A 47 -4.96 -23.39 -14.11
C LEU A 47 -4.83 -23.01 -12.62
N ALA A 48 -4.80 -24.00 -11.72
CA ALA A 48 -4.60 -23.75 -10.29
C ALA A 48 -3.25 -23.08 -10.00
N ARG A 49 -2.16 -23.52 -10.65
CA ARG A 49 -0.83 -22.91 -10.51
C ARG A 49 -0.81 -21.46 -11.01
N VAL A 50 -1.41 -21.18 -12.16
CA VAL A 50 -1.48 -19.81 -12.71
C VAL A 50 -2.27 -18.90 -11.78
N VAL A 51 -3.43 -19.35 -11.28
CA VAL A 51 -4.25 -18.58 -10.33
C VAL A 51 -3.51 -18.36 -9.02
N ALA A 52 -2.80 -19.35 -8.48
CA ALA A 52 -2.00 -19.18 -7.26
C ALA A 52 -0.85 -18.18 -7.47
N ALA A 53 -0.15 -18.26 -8.61
CA ALA A 53 0.96 -17.36 -8.94
C ALA A 53 0.51 -15.92 -9.26
N LEU A 54 -0.77 -15.72 -9.58
CA LEU A 54 -1.34 -14.41 -9.90
C LEU A 54 -2.20 -13.83 -8.77
N GLY A 55 -2.79 -14.67 -7.94
CA GLY A 55 -3.77 -14.29 -6.93
C GLY A 55 -3.23 -13.44 -5.79
N GLY A 56 -1.90 -13.40 -5.60
CA GLY A 56 -1.22 -12.53 -4.64
C GLY A 56 -0.84 -11.14 -5.16
N GLN A 57 -1.05 -10.86 -6.46
CA GLN A 57 -0.71 -9.56 -7.02
C GLN A 57 -1.72 -8.49 -6.57
N LYS A 58 -1.21 -7.36 -6.06
CA LYS A 58 -2.07 -6.20 -5.75
C LYS A 58 -2.70 -5.68 -7.04
N PRO A 59 -4.00 -5.35 -7.06
CA PRO A 59 -4.64 -4.75 -8.22
C PRO A 59 -3.88 -3.51 -8.70
N ARG A 60 -3.89 -3.28 -10.01
CA ARG A 60 -3.23 -2.11 -10.60
C ARG A 60 -3.94 -0.85 -10.12
N GLY A 61 -3.19 0.02 -9.44
CA GLY A 61 -3.76 1.22 -8.82
C GLY A 61 -4.50 0.98 -7.51
N ALA A 62 -4.38 -0.22 -6.91
CA ALA A 62 -4.82 -0.42 -5.54
C ALA A 62 -4.21 0.67 -4.67
N PRO A 63 -5.01 1.42 -3.89
CA PRO A 63 -4.46 2.40 -2.97
C PRO A 63 -3.46 1.67 -2.07
N ALA A 64 -2.30 2.29 -1.85
CA ALA A 64 -1.37 1.79 -0.85
C ALA A 64 -2.18 1.50 0.42
N GLU A 65 -1.94 0.32 1.02
CA GLU A 65 -2.53 -0.05 2.30
C GLU A 65 -2.52 1.18 3.20
N ASN A 66 -3.69 1.54 3.76
CA ASN A 66 -3.84 2.81 4.44
C ASN A 66 -2.74 2.91 5.50
N GLU A 67 -1.74 3.73 5.19
CA GLU A 67 -0.47 3.86 5.93
C GLU A 67 -0.70 4.20 7.41
N TRP A 68 -1.87 4.81 7.68
CA TRP A 68 -2.32 5.25 9.00
C TRP A 68 -3.42 4.36 9.59
N ALA A 69 -3.75 3.22 9.00
CA ALA A 69 -4.83 2.33 9.48
C ALA A 69 -4.60 1.85 10.92
N TRP A 70 -3.34 1.64 11.30
CA TRP A 70 -2.94 1.23 12.65
C TRP A 70 -3.25 2.29 13.71
N VAL A 71 -3.41 3.56 13.33
CA VAL A 71 -3.73 4.66 14.26
C VAL A 71 -5.12 4.52 14.88
N ASN A 72 -6.04 3.81 14.24
CA ASN A 72 -7.34 3.51 14.84
C ASN A 72 -7.28 2.50 16.00
N LYS A 73 -6.13 1.84 16.18
CA LYS A 73 -5.92 0.82 17.22
C LYS A 73 -5.06 1.32 18.39
N VAL A 74 -4.58 2.56 18.34
CA VAL A 74 -3.80 3.14 19.44
C VAL A 74 -4.73 3.81 20.45
N ASP A 75 -4.18 4.15 21.62
CA ASP A 75 -4.91 4.94 22.62
C ASP A 75 -5.33 6.31 22.07
N ALA A 76 -6.44 6.85 22.59
CA ALA A 76 -7.08 8.05 22.07
C ALA A 76 -6.18 9.30 22.14
N GLU A 77 -5.29 9.37 23.13
CA GLU A 77 -4.35 10.48 23.30
C GLU A 77 -3.30 10.48 22.18
N LYS A 78 -2.62 9.35 21.94
CA LYS A 78 -1.70 9.19 20.81
C LYS A 78 -2.39 9.34 19.48
N GLN A 79 -3.63 8.86 19.38
CA GLN A 79 -4.44 8.97 18.16
C GLN A 79 -4.57 10.43 17.71
N GLY A 80 -4.85 11.36 18.64
CA GLY A 80 -4.94 12.79 18.35
C GLY A 80 -3.64 13.37 17.77
N PHE A 81 -2.49 13.03 18.36
CA PHE A 81 -1.19 13.51 17.87
C PHE A 81 -0.82 12.92 16.51
N LEU A 82 -1.08 11.63 16.30
CA LEU A 82 -0.81 10.97 15.02
C LEU A 82 -1.64 11.54 13.87
N TRP A 83 -2.93 11.83 14.12
CA TRP A 83 -3.77 12.48 13.11
C TRP A 83 -3.31 13.91 12.80
N LYS A 84 -2.82 14.64 13.81
CA LYS A 84 -2.23 15.96 13.60
C LYS A 84 -0.95 15.86 12.76
N ILE A 85 -0.04 14.93 13.08
CA ILE A 85 1.18 14.67 12.29
C ILE A 85 0.84 14.34 10.83
N ARG A 86 -0.15 13.46 10.61
CA ARG A 86 -0.64 13.14 9.26
C ARG A 86 -1.12 14.39 8.53
N ARG A 87 -1.87 15.27 9.20
CA ARG A 87 -2.38 16.52 8.59
C ARG A 87 -1.23 17.43 8.18
N VAL A 88 -0.20 17.56 8.99
CA VAL A 88 1.00 18.34 8.64
C VAL A 88 1.70 17.75 7.41
N CYS A 89 1.83 16.42 7.33
CA CYS A 89 2.41 15.75 6.16
C CYS A 89 1.59 16.00 4.88
N ILE A 90 0.26 16.03 4.98
CA ILE A 90 -0.63 16.36 3.86
C ILE A 90 -0.41 17.81 3.41
N ASN A 91 -0.37 18.76 4.35
CA ASN A 91 -0.14 20.18 4.04
C ASN A 91 1.24 20.41 3.41
N LEU A 92 2.25 19.61 3.79
CA LEU A 92 3.58 19.60 3.20
C LEU A 92 3.64 19.00 1.78
N GLY A 93 2.54 18.48 1.24
CA GLY A 93 2.48 17.82 -0.07
C GLY A 93 3.14 16.44 -0.10
N ILE A 94 3.35 15.79 1.06
CA ILE A 94 3.94 14.46 1.10
C ILE A 94 2.93 13.42 0.58
N LYS A 95 3.35 12.67 -0.44
CA LYS A 95 2.52 11.65 -1.09
C LYS A 95 2.07 10.59 -0.10
N ARG A 96 0.83 10.13 -0.24
CA ARG A 96 0.28 9.01 0.54
C ARG A 96 1.16 7.76 0.35
N GLY A 97 1.50 7.05 1.43
CA GLY A 97 2.46 5.94 1.43
C GLY A 97 3.90 6.34 1.74
N GLN A 98 4.18 7.64 1.90
CA GLN A 98 5.49 8.17 2.32
C GLN A 98 5.40 9.02 3.60
N GLN A 99 4.21 9.18 4.18
CA GLN A 99 3.95 10.18 5.23
C GLN A 99 4.50 9.74 6.59
N VAL A 100 4.30 8.47 6.96
CA VAL A 100 4.86 7.85 8.17
C VAL A 100 6.38 7.82 8.07
N VAL A 101 6.94 7.35 6.95
CA VAL A 101 8.40 7.31 6.76
C VAL A 101 9.01 8.71 6.86
N TYR A 102 8.36 9.71 6.27
CA TYR A 102 8.80 11.10 6.38
C TYR A 102 8.77 11.59 7.83
N ALA A 103 7.67 11.37 8.56
CA ALA A 103 7.53 11.76 9.95
C ALA A 103 8.54 11.06 10.87
N GLU A 104 8.79 9.76 10.66
CA GLU A 104 9.82 8.98 11.37
C GLU A 104 11.23 9.50 11.07
N GLY A 105 11.49 9.92 9.83
CA GLY A 105 12.74 10.58 9.47
C GLY A 105 12.95 11.93 10.17
N VAL A 106 11.88 12.69 10.41
CA VAL A 106 11.94 13.93 11.21
C VAL A 106 12.13 13.61 12.68
N ALA A 107 11.45 12.59 13.22
CA ALA A 107 11.64 12.13 14.59
C ALA A 107 13.08 11.70 14.85
N ALA A 108 13.70 10.99 13.90
CA ALA A 108 15.09 10.57 13.99
C ALA A 108 16.09 11.74 14.05
N ARG A 109 15.76 12.89 13.44
CA ARG A 109 16.60 14.10 13.52
C ARG A 109 16.50 14.81 14.87
N ILE A 110 15.39 14.64 15.60
CA ILE A 110 15.19 15.26 16.91
C ILE A 110 15.93 14.48 17.98
N ASP A 111 15.79 13.15 17.97
CA ASP A 111 16.34 12.26 19.01
C ASP A 111 17.70 11.64 18.64
N GLY A 112 18.19 11.88 17.42
CA GLY A 112 19.49 11.39 16.94
C GLY A 112 19.55 9.90 16.60
N HIS A 113 18.45 9.16 16.69
CA HIS A 113 18.35 7.74 16.35
C HIS A 113 17.01 7.40 15.70
N GLN A 114 16.92 6.29 14.96
CA GLN A 114 15.69 5.91 14.25
C GLN A 114 14.53 5.70 15.21
N ARG A 115 13.43 6.42 15.00
CA ARG A 115 12.21 6.35 15.80
C ARG A 115 11.03 5.94 14.94
N TYR A 116 10.32 4.91 15.38
CA TYR A 116 9.07 4.51 14.75
C TYR A 116 7.89 5.14 15.48
N LEU A 117 6.95 5.77 14.76
CA LEU A 117 5.81 6.47 15.38
C LEU A 117 4.99 5.54 16.28
N ARG A 118 4.90 4.26 15.91
CA ARG A 118 4.19 3.22 16.67
C ARG A 118 4.81 2.92 18.04
N MET A 119 6.09 3.25 18.23
CA MET A 119 6.83 2.98 19.47
C MET A 119 6.95 4.22 20.35
N MET A 120 6.57 5.39 19.83
CA MET A 120 6.66 6.64 20.58
C MET A 120 5.52 6.74 21.61
N ASP A 121 5.81 7.38 22.73
CA ASP A 121 4.79 7.77 23.69
C ASP A 121 4.08 9.09 23.27
N ALA A 122 3.02 9.46 23.99
CA ALA A 122 2.24 10.65 23.68
C ALA A 122 3.06 11.96 23.76
N THR A 123 4.02 12.03 24.69
CA THR A 123 4.88 13.20 24.89
C THR A 123 5.88 13.33 23.74
N GLU A 124 6.49 12.23 23.33
CA GLU A 124 7.39 12.16 22.18
C GLU A 124 6.66 12.55 20.88
N LEU A 125 5.44 12.03 20.67
CA LEU A 125 4.59 12.40 19.53
C LEU A 125 4.22 13.89 19.54
N TRP A 126 3.92 14.46 20.71
CA TRP A 126 3.64 15.88 20.85
C TRP A 126 4.85 16.76 20.49
N LYS A 127 6.06 16.39 20.96
CA LYS A 127 7.31 17.09 20.64
C LYS A 127 7.63 17.09 19.15
N LEU A 128 7.24 16.04 18.42
CA LEU A 128 7.46 15.91 16.97
C LEU A 128 6.64 16.92 16.14
N ILE A 129 5.48 17.34 16.63
CA ILE A 129 4.58 18.23 15.87
C ILE A 129 5.22 19.60 15.60
N GLY A 130 5.88 20.20 16.59
CA GLY A 130 6.48 21.54 16.45
C GLY A 130 7.54 21.64 15.33
N PRO A 131 8.54 20.74 15.28
CA PRO A 131 9.50 20.66 14.17
C PRO A 131 8.86 20.44 12.79
N LEU A 132 7.82 19.61 12.70
CA LEU A 132 7.07 19.40 11.46
C LEU A 132 6.34 20.68 11.00
N GLU A 133 5.67 21.37 11.92
CA GLU A 133 4.99 22.65 11.63
C GLU A 133 5.98 23.75 11.24
N ARG A 134 7.15 23.83 11.88
CA ARG A 134 8.23 24.76 11.48
C ARG A 134 8.70 24.48 10.06
N THR A 135 8.85 23.21 9.70
CA THR A 135 9.25 22.80 8.35
C THR A 135 8.17 23.16 7.32
N ALA A 136 6.90 23.02 7.66
CA ALA A 136 5.78 23.43 6.82
C ALA A 136 5.79 24.94 6.55
N ARG A 137 5.87 25.75 7.61
CA ARG A 137 5.93 27.22 7.48
C ARG A 137 7.13 27.71 6.69
N TYR A 138 8.30 27.09 6.86
CA TYR A 138 9.49 27.44 6.10
C TYR A 138 9.32 27.20 4.59
N LYS A 139 8.65 26.10 4.21
CA LYS A 139 8.38 25.79 2.80
C LYS A 139 7.30 26.69 2.20
N GLU A 140 6.26 27.04 2.97
CA GLU A 140 5.22 27.99 2.54
C GLU A 140 5.78 29.40 2.30
N GLY A 141 6.71 29.88 3.13
CA GLY A 141 7.32 31.21 2.96
C GLY A 141 8.36 31.31 1.83
N LYS A 142 8.69 30.20 1.16
CA LYS A 142 9.60 30.14 0.01
C LYS A 142 8.89 29.80 -1.31
N ALA A 143 7.58 29.54 -1.27
CA ALA A 143 6.75 29.20 -2.43
C ALA A 143 6.15 30.43 -3.10
#